data_AF-A0A9P8F272-F1
#
_entry.id   AF-A0A9P8F272-F1
#
_cell.length_a   1.000
_cell.length_b   1.000
_cell.length_c   1.000
_cell.angle_alpha   90.00
_cell.angle_beta   90.00
_cell.angle_gamma   90.00
#
_symmetry.space_group_name_H-M   'P 1'
#
loop_
_entity.id
_entity.type
_entity.pdbx_description
1 polymer ?
#
loop_
_entity_poly.entity_id
_entity_poly.type
_entity_poly.pdbx_seq_one_letter_code
_entity_poly.pdbx_strand_id
1 'polypeptide(L)'
;MRGDSNSPYSIYDQLTFDKQIFANGEKDIEALTAKMEKNYGLLSLTDVVWNHTANNSKWLEEHPEAGYNMKTAPWLQAAYELDTQLLKYSSELEKRGLPTQINNEQDLVRVTEPLRVEVINAIKLWEFYVIDVKRDAQAAVSAWMESQVEFPEKTPDLVGVDSWSSKQKTEWLQQYALSGTDHLGERFRRKINPQHAAAFLQSLFGKYDTKTGSTRDERSAMGAMTHFLEEINAVFYEEYNKDSTAITEQVYGRTKYMRIEGGPMVGKPINKDYPLIESYFTRLPANETTKKHEAGELALANNGWVWAANVLIDNAGPNSKAYLRRELIPWGDCVKLRYGASPEDSPFLWEFMADYTRLMAKHFHGFRIDNCHSTPLHLAEYMLDAARSVRPNLV
;
A
#
# COMPACT_ATOMS: atom_id res chain seq x y z
N MET A 1 24.79 -5.14 -9.79
CA MET A 1 25.29 -6.02 -8.68
C MET A 1 24.09 -6.74 -8.08
N ARG A 2 24.18 -8.03 -7.71
CA ARG A 2 23.04 -8.77 -7.13
C ARG A 2 22.79 -8.41 -5.66
N GLY A 3 21.53 -8.54 -5.23
CA GLY A 3 21.05 -8.38 -3.86
C GLY A 3 21.38 -9.54 -2.92
N ASP A 4 20.86 -9.48 -1.71
CA ASP A 4 21.12 -10.47 -0.65
C ASP A 4 20.58 -11.87 -0.96
N SER A 5 19.47 -11.98 -1.69
CA SER A 5 18.89 -13.24 -2.15
C SER A 5 19.72 -13.92 -3.23
N ASN A 6 20.72 -13.21 -3.78
CA ASN A 6 21.52 -13.62 -4.93
C ASN A 6 20.68 -13.87 -6.21
N SER A 7 19.42 -13.41 -6.25
CA SER A 7 18.62 -13.38 -7.46
C SER A 7 19.22 -12.40 -8.47
N PRO A 8 19.31 -12.74 -9.78
CA PRO A 8 19.77 -11.82 -10.81
C PRO A 8 18.79 -10.66 -11.07
N TYR A 9 17.51 -10.81 -10.70
CA TYR A 9 16.49 -9.76 -10.84
C TYR A 9 16.39 -8.84 -9.61
N SER A 10 16.89 -9.30 -8.45
CA SER A 10 17.06 -8.45 -7.26
C SER A 10 18.40 -7.72 -7.37
N ILE A 11 18.39 -6.51 -7.94
CA ILE A 11 19.60 -5.73 -8.23
C ILE A 11 19.91 -4.78 -7.07
N TYR A 12 21.06 -4.96 -6.41
CA TYR A 12 21.55 -4.11 -5.31
C TYR A 12 22.01 -2.71 -5.77
N ASP A 13 22.69 -2.68 -6.90
CA ASP A 13 23.19 -1.46 -7.52
C ASP A 13 23.16 -1.65 -9.04
N GLN A 14 22.29 -0.87 -9.68
CA GLN A 14 22.00 -0.86 -11.10
C GLN A 14 23.14 -0.26 -11.92
N LEU A 15 23.93 0.65 -11.34
CA LEU A 15 25.00 1.36 -12.04
C LEU A 15 26.34 0.62 -11.99
N THR A 16 26.39 -0.53 -11.30
CA THR A 16 27.62 -1.32 -11.14
C THR A 16 27.42 -2.77 -11.59
N PHE A 17 28.29 -3.27 -12.46
CA PHE A 17 28.33 -4.70 -12.83
C PHE A 17 28.84 -5.59 -11.68
N ASP A 18 28.55 -6.89 -11.71
CA ASP A 18 28.99 -7.83 -10.67
C ASP A 18 30.53 -7.89 -10.58
N LYS A 19 31.10 -7.35 -9.51
CA LYS A 19 32.55 -7.25 -9.30
C LYS A 19 33.24 -8.60 -9.12
N GLN A 20 32.51 -9.67 -8.77
CA GLN A 20 33.09 -11.01 -8.66
C GLN A 20 33.39 -11.61 -10.05
N ILE A 21 32.62 -11.20 -11.06
CA ILE A 21 32.72 -11.71 -12.43
C ILE A 21 33.46 -10.70 -13.33
N PHE A 22 33.16 -9.42 -13.16
CA PHE A 22 33.65 -8.30 -13.98
C PHE A 22 34.49 -7.36 -13.09
N ALA A 23 35.71 -7.78 -12.77
CA ALA A 23 36.60 -7.06 -11.87
C ALA A 23 36.97 -5.65 -12.37
N ASN A 24 37.01 -5.44 -13.70
CA ASN A 24 37.23 -4.13 -14.32
C ASN A 24 35.93 -3.42 -14.72
N GLY A 25 34.77 -3.92 -14.26
CA GLY A 25 33.46 -3.33 -14.50
C GLY A 25 33.10 -3.24 -15.98
N GLU A 26 32.74 -2.04 -16.43
CA GLU A 26 32.32 -1.78 -17.82
C GLU A 26 33.33 -2.26 -18.87
N LYS A 27 34.64 -2.19 -18.60
CA LYS A 27 35.66 -2.61 -19.59
C LYS A 27 35.58 -4.09 -19.92
N ASP A 28 35.25 -4.93 -18.93
CA ASP A 28 35.10 -6.37 -19.15
C ASP A 28 33.82 -6.65 -19.95
N ILE A 29 32.75 -5.89 -19.71
CA ILE A 29 31.49 -5.99 -20.47
C ILE A 29 31.68 -5.54 -21.92
N GLU A 30 32.36 -4.43 -22.15
CA GLU A 30 32.68 -3.93 -23.49
C GLU A 30 33.53 -4.94 -24.27
N ALA A 31 34.57 -5.50 -23.64
CA ALA A 31 35.39 -6.53 -24.25
C ALA A 31 34.60 -7.81 -24.57
N LEU A 32 33.70 -8.24 -23.68
CA LEU A 32 32.85 -9.41 -23.87
C LEU A 32 31.89 -9.22 -25.03
N THR A 33 31.15 -8.12 -25.04
CA THR A 33 30.14 -7.82 -26.07
C THR A 33 30.79 -7.60 -27.44
N ALA A 34 31.92 -6.88 -27.50
CA ALA A 34 32.69 -6.73 -28.73
C ALA A 34 33.24 -8.08 -29.25
N LYS A 35 33.65 -8.99 -28.35
CA LYS A 35 34.10 -10.33 -28.73
C LYS A 35 32.93 -11.16 -29.28
N MET A 36 31.76 -11.12 -28.65
CA MET A 36 30.54 -11.79 -29.13
C MET A 36 30.22 -11.35 -30.56
N GLU A 37 30.22 -10.04 -30.80
CA GLU A 37 29.90 -9.47 -32.10
C GLU A 37 30.98 -9.78 -33.16
N LYS A 38 32.23 -9.37 -32.91
CA LYS A 38 33.29 -9.41 -33.93
C LYS A 38 33.79 -10.82 -34.22
N ASN A 39 33.86 -11.68 -33.21
CA ASN A 39 34.46 -12.99 -33.36
C ASN A 39 33.43 -14.10 -33.62
N TYR A 40 32.18 -13.89 -33.20
CA TYR A 40 31.14 -14.92 -33.29
C TYR A 40 29.88 -14.48 -34.04
N GLY A 41 29.77 -13.21 -34.46
CA GLY A 41 28.59 -12.71 -35.16
C GLY A 41 27.32 -12.68 -34.28
N LEU A 42 27.50 -12.64 -32.95
CA LEU A 42 26.41 -12.69 -31.98
C LEU A 42 26.13 -11.29 -31.42
N LEU A 43 24.88 -10.85 -31.56
CA LEU A 43 24.39 -9.65 -30.87
C LEU A 43 24.04 -10.00 -29.41
N SER A 44 24.23 -9.02 -28.53
CA SER A 44 24.04 -9.16 -27.08
C SER A 44 22.74 -8.48 -26.63
N LEU A 45 22.03 -9.09 -25.70
CA LEU A 45 20.82 -8.56 -25.11
C LEU A 45 20.88 -8.73 -23.58
N THR A 46 20.32 -7.78 -22.84
CA THR A 46 20.25 -7.84 -21.37
C THR A 46 18.82 -7.72 -20.89
N ASP A 47 18.52 -8.36 -19.76
CA ASP A 47 17.33 -8.04 -19.00
C ASP A 47 17.49 -6.65 -18.39
N VAL A 48 16.44 -5.84 -18.49
CA VAL A 48 16.30 -4.56 -17.77
C VAL A 48 15.15 -4.64 -16.80
N VAL A 49 15.41 -4.22 -15.56
CA VAL A 49 14.45 -4.27 -14.45
C VAL A 49 14.16 -2.85 -13.98
N TRP A 50 12.98 -2.34 -14.32
CA TRP A 50 12.55 -1.00 -13.89
C TRP A 50 11.58 -1.02 -12.71
N ASN A 51 10.91 -2.15 -12.46
CA ASN A 51 9.79 -2.20 -11.51
C ASN A 51 10.23 -2.33 -10.04
N HIS A 52 11.46 -2.80 -9.79
CA HIS A 52 11.96 -3.10 -8.44
C HIS A 52 13.49 -3.01 -8.33
N THR A 53 13.98 -2.91 -7.10
CA THR A 53 15.40 -3.00 -6.72
C THR A 53 15.55 -3.99 -5.57
N ALA A 54 16.77 -4.43 -5.25
CA ALA A 54 16.98 -5.30 -4.10
C ALA A 54 16.58 -4.62 -2.79
N ASN A 55 15.97 -5.37 -1.88
CA ASN A 55 15.61 -4.95 -0.52
C ASN A 55 16.79 -4.34 0.28
N ASN A 56 18.03 -4.72 -0.03
CA ASN A 56 19.23 -4.29 0.64
C ASN A 56 20.02 -3.21 -0.12
N SER A 57 19.45 -2.62 -1.19
CA SER A 57 20.10 -1.56 -1.97
C SER A 57 20.41 -0.34 -1.09
N LYS A 58 21.68 0.04 -0.98
CA LYS A 58 22.12 1.07 -0.01
C LYS A 58 21.50 2.44 -0.26
N TRP A 59 21.28 2.79 -1.52
CA TRP A 59 20.69 4.06 -1.92
C TRP A 59 19.24 4.23 -1.44
N LEU A 60 18.51 3.15 -1.12
CA LEU A 60 17.18 3.25 -0.51
C LEU A 60 17.20 3.90 0.87
N GLU A 61 18.33 3.82 1.59
CA GLU A 61 18.48 4.50 2.87
C GLU A 61 18.62 6.02 2.70
N GLU A 62 19.14 6.47 1.56
CA GLU A 62 19.29 7.89 1.23
C GLU A 62 18.04 8.48 0.58
N HIS A 63 17.34 7.63 -0.20
CA HIS A 63 16.19 7.94 -1.04
C HIS A 63 14.98 6.99 -0.81
N PRO A 64 14.45 6.89 0.42
CA PRO A 64 13.31 6.02 0.70
C PRO A 64 12.02 6.46 -0.03
N GLU A 65 11.93 7.71 -0.49
CA GLU A 65 10.83 8.24 -1.29
C GLU A 65 10.69 7.57 -2.67
N ALA A 66 11.73 6.89 -3.13
CA ALA A 66 11.72 6.10 -4.36
C ALA A 66 10.88 4.81 -4.24
N GLY A 67 10.53 4.40 -3.02
CA GLY A 67 9.58 3.32 -2.76
C GLY A 67 8.19 3.83 -2.36
N TYR A 68 7.25 2.89 -2.21
CA TYR A 68 5.95 3.17 -1.59
C TYR A 68 6.09 3.02 -0.08
N ASN A 69 5.95 4.14 0.65
CA ASN A 69 6.07 4.22 2.10
C ASN A 69 4.92 5.04 2.71
N MET A 70 4.90 5.24 4.03
CA MET A 70 3.74 5.88 4.68
C MET A 70 3.57 7.36 4.31
N LYS A 71 4.60 8.01 3.77
CA LYS A 71 4.55 9.40 3.30
C LYS A 71 4.17 9.49 1.83
N THR A 72 4.73 8.62 0.99
CA THR A 72 4.49 8.61 -0.46
C THR A 72 3.23 7.84 -0.87
N ALA A 73 2.78 6.91 -0.03
CA ALA A 73 1.63 6.04 -0.22
C ALA A 73 0.89 5.81 1.11
N PRO A 74 0.29 6.86 1.69
CA PRO A 74 -0.40 6.78 2.99
C PRO A 74 -1.55 5.75 3.01
N TRP A 75 -2.11 5.41 1.85
CA TRP A 75 -3.11 4.34 1.72
C TRP A 75 -2.61 2.94 2.07
N LEU A 76 -1.30 2.74 2.16
CA LEU A 76 -0.69 1.48 2.59
C LEU A 76 -0.55 1.37 4.12
N GLN A 77 -0.90 2.40 4.90
CA GLN A 77 -0.73 2.42 6.35
C GLN A 77 -1.39 1.23 7.05
N ALA A 78 -2.67 0.97 6.73
CA ALA A 78 -3.40 -0.17 7.28
C ALA A 78 -2.72 -1.51 6.98
N ALA A 79 -2.15 -1.67 5.77
CA ALA A 79 -1.44 -2.88 5.37
C ALA A 79 -0.10 -3.04 6.10
N TYR A 80 0.63 -1.95 6.31
CA TYR A 80 1.88 -1.95 7.05
C TYR A 80 1.69 -2.30 8.53
N GLU A 81 0.66 -1.74 9.17
CA GLU A 81 0.33 -2.04 10.56
C GLU A 81 -0.11 -3.51 10.72
N LEU A 82 -0.90 -4.02 9.77
CA LEU A 82 -1.27 -5.44 9.70
C LEU A 82 -0.05 -6.34 9.54
N ASP A 83 0.84 -6.06 8.59
CA ASP A 83 2.06 -6.83 8.35
C ASP A 83 2.95 -6.87 9.60
N THR A 84 3.13 -5.73 10.26
CA THR A 84 3.92 -5.61 11.49
C THR A 84 3.31 -6.43 12.63
N GLN A 85 1.99 -6.39 12.81
CA GLN A 85 1.32 -7.19 13.84
C GLN A 85 1.36 -8.69 13.52
N LEU A 86 1.24 -9.08 12.24
CA LEU A 86 1.40 -10.48 11.81
C LEU A 86 2.81 -11.01 12.09
N LEU A 87 3.85 -10.22 11.82
CA LEU A 87 5.24 -10.59 12.15
C LEU A 87 5.44 -10.72 13.66
N LYS A 88 4.90 -9.79 14.44
CA LYS A 88 4.93 -9.87 15.91
C LYS A 88 4.24 -11.14 16.40
N TYR A 89 3.01 -11.40 15.93
CA TYR A 89 2.25 -12.61 16.25
C TYR A 89 3.05 -13.88 15.92
N SER A 90 3.66 -13.93 14.73
CA SER A 90 4.54 -15.03 14.30
C SER A 90 5.68 -15.29 15.28
N SER A 91 6.34 -14.23 15.76
CA SER A 91 7.46 -14.34 16.68
C SER A 91 7.07 -14.75 18.11
N GLU A 92 5.78 -14.68 18.44
CA GLU A 92 5.25 -14.91 19.79
C GLU A 92 4.41 -16.19 19.90
N LEU A 93 4.31 -17.02 18.84
CA LEU A 93 3.48 -18.24 18.84
C LEU A 93 3.81 -19.18 20.01
N GLU A 94 5.09 -19.42 20.28
CA GLU A 94 5.51 -20.27 21.41
C GLU A 94 5.04 -19.72 22.76
N LYS A 95 5.17 -18.40 22.98
CA LYS A 95 4.72 -17.73 24.21
C LYS A 95 3.20 -17.78 24.38
N ARG A 96 2.47 -17.94 23.28
CA ARG A 96 1.00 -18.08 23.23
C ARG A 96 0.55 -19.54 23.37
N GLY A 97 1.47 -20.49 23.49
CA GLY A 97 1.14 -21.93 23.52
C GLY A 97 0.61 -22.45 22.18
N LEU A 98 0.91 -21.75 21.08
CA LEU A 98 0.50 -22.12 19.73
C LEU A 98 1.59 -22.93 19.03
N PRO A 99 1.22 -23.82 18.08
CA PRO A 99 2.19 -24.58 17.30
C PRO A 99 3.16 -23.66 16.57
N THR A 100 4.46 -23.89 16.77
CA THR A 100 5.52 -23.25 15.96
C THR A 100 5.85 -24.08 14.73
N GLN A 101 5.50 -25.36 14.68
CA GLN A 101 5.66 -26.20 13.49
C GLN A 101 4.28 -26.68 13.03
N ILE A 102 3.98 -26.46 11.76
CA ILE A 102 2.69 -26.82 11.15
C ILE A 102 2.89 -28.14 10.41
N ASN A 103 2.32 -29.23 10.93
CA ASN A 103 2.47 -30.55 10.31
C ASN A 103 1.20 -31.01 9.58
N ASN A 104 0.05 -30.42 9.92
CA ASN A 104 -1.26 -30.78 9.39
C ASN A 104 -2.19 -29.55 9.41
N GLU A 105 -3.38 -29.71 8.86
CA GLU A 105 -4.37 -28.63 8.80
C GLU A 105 -4.91 -28.24 10.19
N GLN A 106 -4.94 -29.15 11.17
CA GLN A 106 -5.37 -28.81 12.53
C GLN A 106 -4.40 -27.83 13.21
N ASP A 107 -3.09 -28.03 13.05
CA ASP A 107 -2.07 -27.08 13.51
C ASP A 107 -2.24 -25.72 12.84
N LEU A 108 -2.52 -25.71 11.53
CA LEU A 108 -2.75 -24.49 10.77
C LEU A 108 -3.99 -23.73 11.27
N VAL A 109 -5.11 -24.42 11.51
CA VAL A 109 -6.32 -23.82 12.07
C VAL A 109 -6.02 -23.19 13.43
N ARG A 110 -5.31 -23.89 14.32
CA ARG A 110 -4.94 -23.35 15.64
C ARG A 110 -4.12 -22.06 15.58
N VAL A 111 -3.27 -21.91 14.56
CA VAL A 111 -2.45 -20.69 14.37
C VAL A 111 -3.21 -19.58 13.65
N THR A 112 -4.19 -19.90 12.81
CA THR A 112 -4.92 -18.92 11.98
C THR A 112 -6.23 -18.44 12.59
N GLU A 113 -6.92 -19.27 13.38
CA GLU A 113 -8.17 -18.92 14.07
C GLU A 113 -8.04 -17.66 14.97
N PRO A 114 -6.95 -17.49 15.76
CA PRO A 114 -6.81 -16.30 16.61
C PRO A 114 -6.54 -15.01 15.84
N LEU A 115 -6.19 -15.05 14.55
CA LEU A 115 -5.76 -13.87 13.79
C LEU A 115 -6.79 -12.74 13.81
N ARG A 116 -8.09 -13.08 13.74
CA ARG A 116 -9.15 -12.05 13.76
C ARG A 116 -9.11 -11.22 15.04
N VAL A 117 -8.89 -11.86 16.19
CA VAL A 117 -8.91 -11.19 17.49
C VAL A 117 -7.52 -10.64 17.85
N GLU A 118 -6.48 -11.46 17.72
CA GLU A 118 -5.13 -11.15 18.23
C GLU A 118 -4.28 -10.30 17.27
N VAL A 119 -4.69 -10.22 15.99
CA VAL A 119 -4.00 -9.41 14.98
C VAL A 119 -4.91 -8.29 14.50
N ILE A 120 -6.02 -8.61 13.83
CA ILE A 120 -6.87 -7.62 13.15
C ILE A 120 -7.55 -6.68 14.15
N ASN A 121 -8.23 -7.22 15.16
CA ASN A 121 -8.88 -6.42 16.19
C ASN A 121 -7.86 -5.71 17.11
N ALA A 122 -6.69 -6.34 17.36
CA ALA A 122 -5.64 -5.78 18.21
C ALA A 122 -5.08 -4.46 17.68
N ILE A 123 -4.98 -4.30 16.34
CA ILE A 123 -4.59 -3.03 15.72
C ILE A 123 -5.80 -2.13 15.45
N LYS A 124 -7.01 -2.50 15.88
CA LYS A 124 -8.25 -1.78 15.58
C LYS A 124 -8.36 -1.42 14.10
N LEU A 125 -8.15 -2.40 13.21
CA LEU A 125 -8.07 -2.16 11.77
C LEU A 125 -9.31 -1.43 11.21
N TRP A 126 -10.47 -1.61 11.85
CA TRP A 126 -11.71 -0.92 11.51
C TRP A 126 -11.64 0.61 11.59
N GLU A 127 -10.75 1.21 12.38
CA GLU A 127 -10.59 2.68 12.47
C GLU A 127 -10.15 3.29 11.13
N PHE A 128 -9.53 2.51 10.24
CA PHE A 128 -9.18 2.95 8.88
C PHE A 128 -10.38 3.02 7.93
N TYR A 129 -11.51 2.40 8.29
CA TYR A 129 -12.69 2.27 7.44
C TYR A 129 -13.81 3.22 7.84
N VAL A 130 -13.86 3.67 9.09
CA VAL A 130 -15.09 4.29 9.61
C VAL A 130 -14.88 5.76 9.95
N ILE A 131 -16.01 6.46 10.13
CA ILE A 131 -16.08 7.79 10.70
C ILE A 131 -16.00 7.67 12.23
N ASP A 132 -15.31 8.61 12.88
CA ASP A 132 -15.39 8.75 14.34
C ASP A 132 -16.72 9.41 14.71
N VAL A 133 -17.74 8.57 14.96
CA VAL A 133 -19.12 9.00 15.24
C VAL A 133 -19.17 10.09 16.30
N LYS A 134 -18.41 9.93 17.40
CA LYS A 134 -18.45 10.87 18.51
C LYS A 134 -17.85 12.22 18.11
N ARG A 135 -16.67 12.20 17.50
CA ARG A 135 -15.98 13.41 17.03
C ARG A 135 -16.83 14.15 16.01
N ASP A 136 -17.29 13.45 14.98
CA ASP A 136 -17.98 14.05 13.84
C ASP A 136 -19.40 14.52 14.21
N ALA A 137 -20.14 13.78 15.04
CA ALA A 137 -21.44 14.23 15.54
C ALA A 137 -21.30 15.48 16.43
N GLN A 138 -20.30 15.51 17.32
CA GLN A 138 -20.02 16.69 18.13
C GLN A 138 -19.68 17.90 17.27
N ALA A 139 -18.81 17.74 16.27
CA ALA A 139 -18.43 18.83 15.39
C ALA A 139 -19.63 19.38 14.60
N ALA A 140 -20.49 18.50 14.06
CA ALA A 140 -21.69 18.89 13.34
C ALA A 140 -22.69 19.66 14.23
N VAL A 141 -22.94 19.18 15.45
CA VAL A 141 -23.85 19.84 16.39
C VAL A 141 -23.29 21.19 16.86
N SER A 142 -21.99 21.26 17.15
CA SER A 142 -21.33 22.52 17.51
C SER A 142 -21.42 23.55 16.38
N ALA A 143 -21.15 23.16 15.13
CA ALA A 143 -21.28 24.04 13.97
C ALA A 143 -22.72 24.55 13.79
N TRP A 144 -23.73 23.69 14.01
CA TRP A 144 -25.13 24.09 13.98
C TRP A 144 -25.50 25.10 15.08
N MET A 145 -25.06 24.85 16.32
CA MET A 145 -25.30 25.74 17.46
C MET A 145 -24.64 27.11 17.28
N GLU A 146 -23.46 27.14 16.67
CA GLU A 146 -22.70 28.36 16.37
C GLU A 146 -23.15 29.07 15.08
N SER A 147 -24.21 28.57 14.42
CA SER A 147 -24.72 29.06 13.13
C SER A 147 -23.66 29.07 12.01
N GLN A 148 -22.67 28.19 12.10
CA GLN A 148 -21.65 27.94 11.08
C GLN A 148 -22.21 26.95 10.04
N VAL A 149 -23.19 27.43 9.27
CA VAL A 149 -23.96 26.62 8.33
C VAL A 149 -23.55 26.95 6.90
N GLU A 150 -23.15 25.94 6.14
CA GLU A 150 -22.84 26.05 4.72
C GLU A 150 -23.63 25.00 3.94
N PHE A 151 -24.40 25.44 2.94
CA PHE A 151 -25.13 24.53 2.06
C PHE A 151 -24.21 24.13 0.90
N PRO A 152 -23.91 22.83 0.74
CA PRO A 152 -23.05 22.37 -0.34
C PRO A 152 -23.60 22.77 -1.72
N GLU A 153 -22.70 23.12 -2.64
CA GLU A 153 -23.10 23.48 -4.01
C GLU A 153 -23.85 22.32 -4.70
N LYS A 154 -24.87 22.66 -5.49
CA LYS A 154 -25.66 21.70 -6.29
C LYS A 154 -26.41 20.63 -5.46
N THR A 155 -26.70 20.92 -4.20
CA THR A 155 -27.55 20.07 -3.36
C THR A 155 -29.02 20.18 -3.74
N PRO A 156 -29.79 19.07 -3.67
CA PRO A 156 -31.24 19.13 -3.64
C PRO A 156 -31.72 19.97 -2.44
N ASP A 157 -32.84 20.66 -2.60
CA ASP A 157 -33.47 21.38 -1.51
C ASP A 157 -33.78 20.41 -0.35
N LEU A 158 -33.45 20.83 0.87
CA LEU A 158 -33.69 20.08 2.10
C LEU A 158 -35.12 20.28 2.63
N VAL A 159 -36.02 20.89 1.85
CA VAL A 159 -37.44 21.00 2.17
C VAL A 159 -38.06 19.63 2.46
N GLY A 160 -38.70 19.51 3.62
CA GLY A 160 -39.39 18.29 4.05
C GLY A 160 -38.45 17.18 4.52
N VAL A 161 -37.19 17.49 4.87
CA VAL A 161 -36.21 16.51 5.36
C VAL A 161 -36.70 15.76 6.60
N ASP A 162 -37.57 16.34 7.41
CA ASP A 162 -38.23 15.69 8.54
C ASP A 162 -38.99 14.42 8.11
N SER A 163 -39.67 14.48 6.97
CA SER A 163 -40.44 13.37 6.38
C SER A 163 -39.59 12.32 5.64
N TRP A 164 -38.31 12.59 5.40
CA TRP A 164 -37.44 11.64 4.69
C TRP A 164 -37.18 10.39 5.53
N SER A 165 -37.05 9.25 4.86
CA SER A 165 -36.57 8.01 5.47
C SER A 165 -35.13 8.15 5.97
N SER A 166 -34.72 7.31 6.93
CA SER A 166 -33.33 7.32 7.45
C SER A 166 -32.31 7.14 6.32
N LYS A 167 -32.62 6.24 5.37
CA LYS A 167 -31.79 6.00 4.18
C LYS A 167 -31.58 7.25 3.32
N GLN A 168 -32.64 8.02 3.03
CA GLN A 168 -32.50 9.26 2.25
C GLN A 168 -31.65 10.31 2.99
N LYS A 169 -31.78 10.37 4.32
CA LYS A 169 -30.99 11.27 5.18
C LYS A 169 -29.51 10.88 5.16
N THR A 170 -29.19 9.60 5.29
CA THR A 170 -27.80 9.11 5.26
C THR A 170 -27.19 9.16 3.87
N GLU A 171 -27.96 8.95 2.80
CA GLU A 171 -27.51 9.14 1.41
C GLU A 171 -27.12 10.60 1.14
N TRP A 172 -27.93 11.56 1.63
CA TRP A 172 -27.60 12.98 1.51
C TRP A 172 -26.29 13.30 2.24
N LEU A 173 -26.13 12.85 3.50
CA LEU A 173 -24.91 13.07 4.27
C LEU A 173 -23.68 12.45 3.59
N GLN A 174 -23.81 11.24 3.04
CA GLN A 174 -22.72 10.58 2.29
C GLN A 174 -22.33 11.33 1.02
N GLN A 175 -23.31 11.88 0.30
CA GLN A 175 -23.04 12.54 -0.97
C GLN A 175 -22.48 13.95 -0.80
N TYR A 176 -22.95 14.68 0.22
CA TYR A 176 -22.71 16.12 0.31
C TYR A 176 -21.93 16.56 1.55
N ALA A 177 -21.80 15.73 2.58
CA ALA A 177 -21.06 16.06 3.79
C ALA A 177 -19.86 15.14 4.04
N LEU A 178 -19.88 13.89 3.57
CA LEU A 178 -18.78 12.96 3.75
C LEU A 178 -17.60 13.26 2.83
N SER A 179 -16.39 13.15 3.36
CA SER A 179 -15.13 13.30 2.65
C SER A 179 -14.14 12.19 3.02
N GLY A 180 -13.06 12.06 2.25
CA GLY A 180 -12.00 11.06 2.51
C GLY A 180 -12.37 9.63 2.11
N THR A 181 -13.21 9.48 1.07
CA THR A 181 -13.66 8.19 0.52
C THR A 181 -12.91 7.75 -0.73
N ASP A 182 -11.99 8.58 -1.22
CA ASP A 182 -11.20 8.41 -2.44
C ASP A 182 -10.21 7.26 -2.37
N HIS A 183 -9.65 6.99 -1.19
CA HIS A 183 -8.78 5.85 -0.92
C HIS A 183 -8.79 5.53 0.59
N LEU A 184 -8.34 4.32 0.94
CA LEU A 184 -8.00 4.01 2.34
C LEU A 184 -6.80 4.86 2.76
N GLY A 185 -6.63 5.25 4.02
CA GLY A 185 -5.55 6.18 4.39
C GLY A 185 -5.24 6.14 5.88
N GLU A 186 -5.17 7.30 6.52
CA GLU A 186 -5.02 7.38 7.97
C GLU A 186 -6.28 6.89 8.70
N ARG A 187 -6.16 6.63 10.01
CA ARG A 187 -7.29 6.30 10.88
C ARG A 187 -8.30 7.45 10.90
N PHE A 188 -9.58 7.12 10.80
CA PHE A 188 -10.70 8.06 10.77
C PHE A 188 -10.55 9.16 9.71
N ARG A 189 -9.90 8.82 8.58
CA ARG A 189 -9.79 9.68 7.40
C ARG A 189 -11.17 10.06 6.86
N ARG A 190 -12.09 9.09 6.82
CA ARG A 190 -13.50 9.33 6.49
C ARG A 190 -14.10 10.22 7.56
N LYS A 191 -14.58 11.38 7.17
CA LYS A 191 -15.07 12.43 8.08
C LYS A 191 -16.18 13.24 7.47
N ILE A 192 -17.04 13.78 8.31
CA ILE A 192 -18.15 14.64 7.91
C ILE A 192 -17.69 16.09 7.96
N ASN A 193 -17.98 16.85 6.92
CA ASN A 193 -17.86 18.30 6.92
C ASN A 193 -18.86 18.87 7.96
N PRO A 194 -18.38 19.51 9.04
CA PRO A 194 -19.25 19.98 10.11
C PRO A 194 -20.28 21.01 9.63
N GLN A 195 -19.91 21.92 8.75
CA GLN A 195 -20.77 23.00 8.25
C GLN A 195 -21.89 22.48 7.34
N HIS A 196 -21.59 21.48 6.50
CA HIS A 196 -22.57 20.82 5.65
C HIS A 196 -23.55 19.98 6.48
N ALA A 197 -23.06 19.25 7.48
CA ALA A 197 -23.90 18.53 8.42
C ALA A 197 -24.74 19.47 9.29
N ALA A 198 -24.22 20.65 9.63
CA ALA A 198 -24.98 21.70 10.30
C ALA A 198 -26.13 22.24 9.45
N ALA A 199 -25.95 22.37 8.13
CA ALA A 199 -27.04 22.72 7.19
C ALA A 199 -28.16 21.68 7.20
N PHE A 200 -27.78 20.41 7.24
CA PHE A 200 -28.72 19.30 7.39
C PHE A 200 -29.48 19.36 8.72
N LEU A 201 -28.77 19.54 9.84
CA LEU A 201 -29.38 19.70 11.17
C LEU A 201 -30.30 20.93 11.24
N GLN A 202 -29.91 22.06 10.64
CA GLN A 202 -30.74 23.25 10.56
C GLN A 202 -32.04 22.98 9.81
N SER A 203 -32.00 22.17 8.76
CA SER A 203 -33.19 21.82 7.99
C SER A 203 -34.11 20.85 8.76
N LEU A 204 -33.54 20.01 9.62
CA LEU A 204 -34.27 19.02 10.42
C LEU A 204 -34.86 19.58 11.72
N PHE A 205 -34.12 20.47 12.41
CA PHE A 205 -34.46 20.98 13.74
C PHE A 205 -34.72 22.49 13.77
N GLY A 206 -34.51 23.19 12.66
CA GLY A 206 -34.56 24.66 12.59
C GLY A 206 -33.24 25.32 13.02
N LYS A 207 -33.23 26.66 13.06
CA LYS A 207 -32.10 27.43 13.58
C LYS A 207 -31.98 27.24 15.09
N TYR A 208 -30.77 27.06 15.58
CA TYR A 208 -30.53 27.00 17.02
C TYR A 208 -30.80 28.38 17.65
N ASP A 209 -31.71 28.45 18.64
CA ASP A 209 -32.03 29.69 19.36
C ASP A 209 -31.34 29.71 20.73
N THR A 210 -30.37 30.61 20.88
CA THR A 210 -29.62 30.82 22.12
C THR A 210 -30.46 31.46 23.24
N LYS A 211 -31.63 32.03 22.92
CA LYS A 211 -32.51 32.70 23.88
C LYS A 211 -33.46 31.74 24.59
N THR A 212 -33.84 30.63 23.96
CA THR A 212 -34.65 29.57 24.58
C THR A 212 -33.81 28.46 25.19
N GLY A 213 -32.50 28.40 24.90
CA GLY A 213 -31.49 27.67 25.67
C GLY A 213 -31.88 26.23 26.04
N SER A 214 -32.52 25.52 25.12
CA SER A 214 -33.11 24.22 25.40
C SER A 214 -32.06 23.14 25.16
N THR A 215 -31.46 22.62 26.24
CA THR A 215 -30.57 21.43 26.23
C THR A 215 -31.20 20.20 25.57
N ARG A 216 -32.53 20.22 25.37
CA ARG A 216 -33.29 19.23 24.63
C ARG A 216 -32.95 19.23 23.14
N ASP A 217 -32.77 20.40 22.53
CA ASP A 217 -32.51 20.51 21.08
C ASP A 217 -31.09 20.03 20.73
N GLU A 218 -30.10 20.40 21.55
CA GLU A 218 -28.72 19.87 21.44
C GLU A 218 -28.70 18.34 21.59
N ARG A 219 -29.36 17.80 22.62
CA ARG A 219 -29.40 16.35 22.85
C ARG A 219 -30.10 15.62 21.71
N SER A 220 -31.19 16.17 21.18
CA SER A 220 -31.90 15.60 20.04
C SER A 220 -31.07 15.64 18.76
N ALA A 221 -30.38 16.75 18.47
CA ALA A 221 -29.49 16.87 17.33
C ALA A 221 -28.30 15.90 17.43
N MET A 222 -27.70 15.78 18.62
CA MET A 222 -26.63 14.82 18.89
C MET A 222 -27.09 13.37 18.68
N GLY A 223 -28.26 13.00 19.22
CA GLY A 223 -28.81 11.66 19.06
C GLY A 223 -29.10 11.34 17.59
N ALA A 224 -29.67 12.28 16.84
CA ALA A 224 -29.96 12.10 15.41
C ALA A 224 -28.67 11.97 14.58
N MET A 225 -27.71 12.86 14.78
CA MET A 225 -26.44 12.80 14.04
C MET A 225 -25.66 11.52 14.38
N THR A 226 -25.57 11.14 15.66
CA THR A 226 -24.97 9.87 16.09
C THR A 226 -25.58 8.69 15.35
N HIS A 227 -26.92 8.61 15.33
CA HIS A 227 -27.66 7.55 14.64
C HIS A 227 -27.35 7.51 13.13
N PHE A 228 -27.35 8.65 12.43
CA PHE A 228 -27.06 8.69 11.00
C PHE A 228 -25.61 8.30 10.69
N LEU A 229 -24.65 8.71 11.51
CA LEU A 229 -23.25 8.33 11.33
C LEU A 229 -23.01 6.85 11.64
N GLU A 230 -23.72 6.27 12.61
CA GLU A 230 -23.71 4.82 12.85
C GLU A 230 -24.28 4.02 11.67
N GLU A 231 -25.38 4.49 11.07
CA GLU A 231 -25.94 3.88 9.85
C GLU A 231 -24.96 3.94 8.67
N ILE A 232 -24.29 5.07 8.47
CA ILE A 232 -23.25 5.21 7.43
C ILE A 232 -22.08 4.25 7.72
N ASN A 233 -21.63 4.19 8.98
CA ASN A 233 -20.57 3.27 9.38
C ASN A 233 -20.96 1.80 9.22
N ALA A 234 -22.23 1.42 9.24
CA ALA A 234 -22.65 0.04 8.99
C ALA A 234 -22.15 -0.46 7.62
N VAL A 235 -22.25 0.37 6.58
CA VAL A 235 -21.73 0.06 5.23
C VAL A 235 -20.21 -0.13 5.25
N PHE A 236 -19.50 0.72 5.99
CA PHE A 236 -18.05 0.63 6.12
C PHE A 236 -17.59 -0.56 6.97
N TYR A 237 -18.38 -0.96 7.98
CA TYR A 237 -18.14 -2.19 8.72
C TYR A 237 -18.37 -3.43 7.85
N GLU A 238 -19.31 -3.41 6.91
CA GLU A 238 -19.46 -4.50 5.92
C GLU A 238 -18.22 -4.60 5.01
N GLU A 239 -17.69 -3.48 4.53
CA GLU A 239 -16.44 -3.41 3.77
C GLU A 239 -15.27 -3.98 4.59
N TYR A 240 -15.10 -3.52 5.83
CA TYR A 240 -14.11 -4.01 6.77
C TYR A 240 -14.24 -5.53 7.02
N ASN A 241 -15.46 -6.03 7.19
CA ASN A 241 -15.71 -7.45 7.45
C ASN A 241 -15.31 -8.31 6.25
N LYS A 242 -15.62 -7.87 5.03
CA LYS A 242 -15.19 -8.55 3.79
C LYS A 242 -13.66 -8.60 3.68
N ASP A 243 -13.00 -7.46 3.90
CA ASP A 243 -11.55 -7.37 3.83
C ASP A 243 -10.86 -8.18 4.95
N SER A 244 -11.44 -8.20 6.15
CA SER A 244 -10.96 -9.03 7.27
C SER A 244 -11.05 -10.53 6.99
N THR A 245 -12.16 -10.98 6.40
CA THR A 245 -12.29 -12.38 5.94
C THR A 245 -11.22 -12.71 4.90
N ALA A 246 -11.06 -11.86 3.89
CA ALA A 246 -10.04 -12.04 2.85
C ALA A 246 -8.62 -12.14 3.44
N ILE A 247 -8.27 -11.29 4.41
CA ILE A 247 -6.99 -11.35 5.12
C ILE A 247 -6.77 -12.73 5.73
N THR A 248 -7.76 -13.24 6.49
CA THR A 248 -7.62 -14.54 7.16
C THR A 248 -7.54 -15.71 6.19
N GLU A 249 -8.33 -15.68 5.12
CA GLU A 249 -8.34 -16.71 4.08
C GLU A 249 -7.02 -16.73 3.30
N GLN A 250 -6.49 -15.56 2.95
CA GLN A 250 -5.21 -15.47 2.23
C GLN A 250 -4.03 -15.90 3.10
N VAL A 251 -3.99 -15.50 4.37
CA VAL A 251 -2.97 -15.98 5.32
C VAL A 251 -3.05 -17.49 5.49
N TYR A 252 -4.26 -18.05 5.64
CA TYR A 252 -4.47 -19.49 5.72
C TYR A 252 -3.97 -20.20 4.46
N GLY A 253 -4.46 -19.81 3.28
CA GLY A 253 -4.15 -20.45 2.01
C GLY A 253 -2.67 -20.37 1.68
N ARG A 254 -2.04 -19.19 1.86
CA ARG A 254 -0.61 -19.02 1.62
C ARG A 254 0.22 -19.85 2.61
N THR A 255 -0.13 -19.88 3.89
CA THR A 255 0.59 -20.69 4.89
C THR A 255 0.47 -22.18 4.58
N LYS A 256 -0.73 -22.64 4.18
CA LYS A 256 -0.97 -24.03 3.78
C LYS A 256 -0.03 -24.46 2.66
N TYR A 257 0.03 -23.67 1.58
CA TYR A 257 0.95 -23.93 0.49
C TYR A 257 2.41 -23.95 0.97
N MET A 258 2.83 -22.91 1.68
CA MET A 258 4.23 -22.71 2.05
C MET A 258 4.76 -23.79 3.02
N ARG A 259 3.91 -24.35 3.89
CA ARG A 259 4.34 -25.21 5.00
C ARG A 259 3.79 -26.64 4.99
N ILE A 260 2.73 -26.92 4.23
CA ILE A 260 2.09 -28.24 4.17
C ILE A 260 2.17 -28.83 2.75
N GLU A 261 1.78 -28.08 1.73
CA GLU A 261 1.59 -28.60 0.35
C GLU A 261 2.86 -28.52 -0.51
N GLY A 262 4.03 -28.81 0.08
CA GLY A 262 5.31 -28.89 -0.65
C GLY A 262 5.99 -27.54 -0.91
N GLY A 263 5.53 -26.46 -0.30
CA GLY A 263 6.19 -25.16 -0.37
C GLY A 263 7.58 -25.10 0.31
N PRO A 264 8.33 -24.01 0.11
CA PRO A 264 9.73 -23.91 0.54
C PRO A 264 9.92 -23.83 2.07
N MET A 265 8.86 -23.66 2.85
CA MET A 265 8.90 -23.56 4.31
C MET A 265 8.44 -24.85 5.02
N VAL A 266 8.21 -25.94 4.28
CA VAL A 266 7.89 -27.26 4.85
C VAL A 266 8.98 -27.67 5.83
N GLY A 267 8.57 -28.10 7.03
CA GLY A 267 9.46 -28.53 8.11
C GLY A 267 10.21 -27.40 8.83
N LYS A 268 10.11 -26.14 8.38
CA LYS A 268 10.66 -25.00 9.10
C LYS A 268 9.74 -24.61 10.26
N PRO A 269 10.28 -24.24 11.43
CA PRO A 269 9.48 -23.65 12.48
C PRO A 269 8.96 -22.26 12.06
N ILE A 270 8.02 -21.72 12.81
CA ILE A 270 7.55 -20.35 12.75
C ILE A 270 8.27 -19.59 13.86
N ASN A 271 9.11 -18.64 13.46
CA ASN A 271 9.87 -17.79 14.36
C ASN A 271 10.26 -16.48 13.64
N LYS A 272 11.26 -15.75 14.15
CA LYS A 272 11.71 -14.48 13.53
C LYS A 272 12.38 -14.67 12.17
N ASP A 273 13.09 -15.78 11.97
CA ASP A 273 13.83 -16.06 10.73
C ASP A 273 12.90 -16.66 9.68
N TYR A 274 11.89 -17.40 10.12
CA TYR A 274 10.88 -18.05 9.29
C TYR A 274 9.48 -17.65 9.77
N PRO A 275 9.03 -16.41 9.57
CA PRO A 275 7.73 -15.93 10.04
C PRO A 275 6.55 -16.69 9.41
N LEU A 276 5.35 -16.56 9.99
CA LEU A 276 4.12 -17.17 9.47
C LEU A 276 3.82 -16.67 8.06
N ILE A 277 4.11 -15.39 7.82
CA ILE A 277 3.86 -14.68 6.57
C ILE A 277 5.17 -14.23 5.92
N GLU A 278 5.17 -14.14 4.60
CA GLU A 278 6.16 -13.34 3.88
C GLU A 278 5.83 -11.86 4.09
N SER A 279 6.80 -11.06 4.54
CA SER A 279 6.57 -9.63 4.78
C SER A 279 6.38 -8.90 3.45
N TYR A 280 5.38 -8.04 3.42
CA TYR A 280 5.09 -7.18 2.27
C TYR A 280 5.91 -5.90 2.26
N PHE A 281 6.68 -5.64 3.32
CA PHE A 281 7.44 -4.41 3.46
C PHE A 281 8.88 -4.70 3.88
N THR A 282 9.82 -4.14 3.12
CA THR A 282 11.21 -4.04 3.55
C THR A 282 11.32 -2.92 4.59
N ARG A 283 11.89 -3.25 5.75
CA ARG A 283 12.14 -2.29 6.83
C ARG A 283 13.61 -1.88 6.78
N LEU A 284 13.87 -0.63 6.41
CA LEU A 284 15.22 -0.08 6.33
C LEU A 284 15.84 0.01 7.73
N PRO A 285 17.17 -0.22 7.86
CA PRO A 285 17.83 -0.21 9.15
C PRO A 285 17.87 1.19 9.77
N ALA A 286 17.84 1.28 11.10
CA ALA A 286 18.10 2.52 11.83
C ALA A 286 19.62 2.77 11.94
N ASN A 287 20.14 3.81 11.26
CA ASN A 287 21.55 4.17 11.23
C ASN A 287 21.75 5.67 10.92
N GLU A 288 22.99 6.15 10.81
CA GLU A 288 23.26 7.58 10.56
C GLU A 288 22.61 8.13 9.29
N THR A 289 22.51 7.32 8.22
CA THR A 289 21.88 7.72 6.96
C THR A 289 20.37 7.84 7.13
N THR A 290 19.74 6.88 7.81
CA THR A 290 18.27 6.82 7.93
C THR A 290 17.69 7.69 9.05
N LYS A 291 18.52 8.16 10.00
CA LYS A 291 18.10 9.05 11.11
C LYS A 291 17.41 10.34 10.66
N LYS A 292 17.68 10.80 9.44
CA LYS A 292 17.07 12.02 8.87
C LYS A 292 15.62 11.81 8.39
N HIS A 293 15.19 10.55 8.28
CA HIS A 293 13.86 10.17 7.80
C HIS A 293 12.93 9.81 8.95
N GLU A 294 11.64 10.00 8.73
CA GLU A 294 10.60 9.61 9.67
C GLU A 294 10.43 8.08 9.66
N ALA A 295 9.97 7.51 10.79
CA ALA A 295 9.80 6.05 10.91
C ALA A 295 8.88 5.45 9.82
N GLY A 296 7.86 6.20 9.38
CA GLY A 296 6.95 5.79 8.32
C GLY A 296 7.58 5.78 6.91
N GLU A 297 8.69 6.49 6.70
CA GLU A 297 9.44 6.48 5.44
C GLU A 297 10.34 5.25 5.31
N LEU A 298 10.68 4.60 6.42
CA LEU A 298 11.64 3.49 6.48
C LEU A 298 11.00 2.10 6.25
N ALA A 299 9.75 2.05 5.80
CA ALA A 299 9.06 0.83 5.42
C ALA A 299 8.59 0.93 3.97
N LEU A 300 9.25 0.18 3.07
CA LEU A 300 9.02 0.23 1.64
C LEU A 300 8.27 -1.02 1.17
N ALA A 301 7.20 -0.83 0.40
CA ALA A 301 6.45 -1.95 -0.16
C ALA A 301 7.34 -2.81 -1.09
N ASN A 302 7.30 -4.13 -0.87
CA ASN A 302 7.94 -5.10 -1.74
C ASN A 302 7.10 -5.33 -2.99
N ASN A 303 7.74 -5.59 -4.12
CA ASN A 303 7.03 -5.90 -5.36
C ASN A 303 6.50 -7.35 -5.34
N GLY A 304 5.69 -7.70 -6.33
CA GLY A 304 5.15 -9.05 -6.47
C GLY A 304 4.08 -9.10 -7.54
N TRP A 305 3.22 -10.11 -7.47
CA TRP A 305 2.10 -10.27 -8.40
C TRP A 305 0.85 -10.76 -7.67
N VAL A 306 -0.31 -10.49 -8.27
CA VAL A 306 -1.62 -10.88 -7.74
C VAL A 306 -2.27 -11.86 -8.73
N TRP A 307 -2.84 -12.95 -8.22
CA TRP A 307 -3.48 -13.96 -9.06
C TRP A 307 -4.68 -13.37 -9.82
N ALA A 308 -4.72 -13.59 -11.14
CA ALA A 308 -5.79 -13.12 -12.04
C ALA A 308 -6.10 -11.61 -11.96
N ALA A 309 -5.10 -10.79 -11.62
CA ALA A 309 -5.27 -9.35 -11.53
C ALA A 309 -5.31 -8.66 -12.90
N ASN A 310 -5.97 -7.51 -12.93
CA ASN A 310 -5.81 -6.56 -14.02
C ASN A 310 -4.41 -5.91 -13.91
N VAL A 311 -3.50 -6.33 -14.80
CA VAL A 311 -2.09 -5.91 -14.79
C VAL A 311 -1.88 -4.40 -15.00
N LEU A 312 -2.89 -3.68 -15.49
CA LEU A 312 -2.86 -2.23 -15.68
C LEU A 312 -3.11 -1.46 -14.37
N ILE A 313 -3.60 -2.13 -13.33
CA ILE A 313 -3.79 -1.52 -12.01
C ILE A 313 -2.50 -1.71 -11.21
N ASP A 314 -1.91 -0.60 -10.78
CA ASP A 314 -0.81 -0.67 -9.82
C ASP A 314 -1.33 -1.21 -8.49
N ASN A 315 -0.91 -2.43 -8.14
CA ASN A 315 -1.34 -3.11 -6.92
C ASN A 315 -0.95 -2.37 -5.64
N ALA A 316 0.08 -1.52 -5.69
CA ALA A 316 0.50 -0.66 -4.57
C ALA A 316 -0.14 0.73 -4.61
N GLY A 317 -0.92 1.06 -5.64
CA GLY A 317 -1.59 2.33 -5.81
C GLY A 317 -2.87 2.47 -4.98
N PRO A 318 -3.45 3.68 -4.88
CA PRO A 318 -4.58 3.99 -3.99
C PRO A 318 -5.87 3.25 -4.36
N ASN A 319 -5.99 2.82 -5.62
CA ASN A 319 -7.17 2.10 -6.14
C ASN A 319 -7.13 0.59 -5.86
N SER A 320 -6.09 0.10 -5.18
CA SER A 320 -5.90 -1.31 -4.87
C SER A 320 -5.80 -1.52 -3.37
N LYS A 321 -6.40 -2.63 -2.90
CA LYS A 321 -6.25 -3.12 -1.52
C LYS A 321 -5.45 -4.41 -1.44
N ALA A 322 -4.74 -4.80 -2.50
CA ALA A 322 -4.05 -6.10 -2.57
C ALA A 322 -3.06 -6.31 -1.40
N TYR A 323 -2.34 -5.26 -1.00
CA TYR A 323 -1.43 -5.31 0.16
C TYR A 323 -2.19 -5.52 1.48
N LEU A 324 -3.32 -4.85 1.67
CA LEU A 324 -4.13 -4.97 2.88
C LEU A 324 -4.81 -6.33 2.95
N ARG A 325 -5.46 -6.75 1.86
CA ARG A 325 -6.21 -8.01 1.76
C ARG A 325 -5.32 -9.25 1.67
N ARG A 326 -3.99 -9.07 1.67
CA ARG A 326 -2.99 -10.14 1.56
C ARG A 326 -3.09 -10.95 0.27
N GLU A 327 -3.48 -10.32 -0.82
CA GLU A 327 -3.68 -10.95 -2.13
C GLU A 327 -2.38 -10.98 -2.98
N LEU A 328 -1.36 -10.24 -2.56
CA LEU A 328 -0.06 -10.19 -3.21
C LEU A 328 0.74 -11.46 -2.90
N ILE A 329 1.34 -12.08 -3.91
CA ILE A 329 2.44 -13.02 -3.76
C ILE A 329 3.73 -12.20 -3.83
N PRO A 330 4.39 -11.92 -2.68
CA PRO A 330 5.45 -10.94 -2.63
C PRO A 330 6.79 -11.55 -3.05
N TRP A 331 7.63 -10.72 -3.68
CA TRP A 331 9.06 -10.95 -3.80
C TRP A 331 9.75 -10.20 -2.67
N GLY A 332 9.94 -10.87 -1.53
CA GLY A 332 10.47 -10.25 -0.31
C GLY A 332 11.90 -9.72 -0.44
N ASP A 333 12.62 -10.11 -1.50
CA ASP A 333 13.95 -9.65 -1.85
C ASP A 333 13.94 -8.41 -2.76
N CYS A 334 12.77 -7.94 -3.19
CA CYS A 334 12.62 -6.88 -4.17
C CYS A 334 11.69 -5.76 -3.66
N VAL A 335 12.23 -4.56 -3.44
CA VAL A 335 11.45 -3.34 -3.14
C VAL A 335 10.84 -2.79 -4.42
N LYS A 336 9.53 -2.50 -4.42
CA LYS A 336 8.82 -1.91 -5.55
C LYS A 336 9.19 -0.43 -5.70
N LEU A 337 9.50 -0.03 -6.93
CA LEU A 337 9.90 1.35 -7.26
C LEU A 337 8.67 2.18 -7.62
N ARG A 338 8.56 3.37 -7.02
CA ARG A 338 7.45 4.32 -7.16
C ARG A 338 7.86 5.47 -8.06
N TYR A 339 7.51 5.41 -9.34
CA TYR A 339 7.84 6.50 -10.29
C TYR A 339 6.86 7.68 -10.24
N GLY A 340 5.61 7.46 -9.82
CA GLY A 340 4.56 8.48 -9.93
C GLY A 340 4.06 8.65 -11.36
N ALA A 341 3.44 9.79 -11.65
CA ALA A 341 2.94 10.12 -12.99
C ALA A 341 4.04 10.76 -13.87
N SER A 342 5.06 11.33 -13.25
CA SER A 342 6.09 12.14 -13.92
C SER A 342 7.43 12.12 -13.18
N PRO A 343 8.54 12.55 -13.82
CA PRO A 343 9.84 12.68 -13.15
C PRO A 343 9.80 13.50 -11.85
N GLU A 344 8.93 14.51 -11.77
CA GLU A 344 8.77 15.39 -10.62
C GLU A 344 8.30 14.66 -9.35
N ASP A 345 7.58 13.53 -9.51
CA ASP A 345 7.06 12.76 -8.38
C ASP A 345 8.13 11.93 -7.67
N SER A 346 9.22 11.56 -8.37
CA SER A 346 10.36 10.80 -7.85
C SER A 346 11.68 11.12 -8.57
N PRO A 347 12.19 12.37 -8.48
CA PRO A 347 13.25 12.85 -9.38
C PRO A 347 14.51 11.99 -9.38
N PHE A 348 15.02 11.64 -8.20
CA PHE A 348 16.19 10.77 -8.05
C PHE A 348 15.99 9.43 -8.77
N LEU A 349 14.85 8.77 -8.55
CA LEU A 349 14.58 7.45 -9.11
C LEU A 349 14.56 7.48 -10.65
N TRP A 350 13.91 8.49 -11.23
CA TRP A 350 13.83 8.65 -12.68
C TRP A 350 15.22 8.86 -13.29
N GLU A 351 16.04 9.74 -12.72
CA GLU A 351 17.39 9.99 -13.20
C GLU A 351 18.28 8.75 -13.05
N PHE A 352 18.28 8.13 -11.87
CA PHE A 352 19.07 6.94 -11.56
C PHE A 352 18.74 5.76 -12.49
N MET A 353 17.45 5.53 -12.76
CA MET A 353 17.01 4.45 -13.66
C MET A 353 17.22 4.80 -15.14
N ALA A 354 17.20 6.08 -15.50
CA ALA A 354 17.58 6.52 -16.84
C ALA A 354 19.09 6.32 -17.08
N ASP A 355 19.94 6.59 -16.08
CA ASP A 355 21.37 6.30 -16.14
C ASP A 355 21.65 4.80 -16.25
N TYR A 356 20.96 3.98 -15.45
CA TYR A 356 21.02 2.53 -15.58
C TYR A 356 20.64 2.08 -16.99
N THR A 357 19.54 2.62 -17.51
CA THR A 357 19.03 2.27 -18.83
C THR A 357 20.00 2.68 -19.94
N ARG A 358 20.58 3.90 -19.87
CA ARG A 358 21.64 4.36 -20.78
C ARG A 358 22.89 3.51 -20.69
N LEU A 359 23.31 3.12 -19.49
CA LEU A 359 24.46 2.25 -19.26
C LEU A 359 24.25 0.88 -19.92
N MET A 360 23.06 0.29 -19.80
CA MET A 360 22.74 -0.95 -20.50
C MET A 360 22.73 -0.76 -22.02
N ALA A 361 22.13 0.32 -22.52
CA ALA A 361 22.04 0.60 -23.97
C ALA A 361 23.41 0.86 -24.61
N LYS A 362 24.36 1.42 -23.85
CA LYS A 362 25.76 1.61 -24.28
C LYS A 362 26.39 0.27 -24.67
N HIS A 363 26.19 -0.76 -23.86
CA HIS A 363 26.90 -2.04 -23.99
C HIS A 363 26.13 -3.14 -24.72
N PHE A 364 24.79 -3.12 -24.69
CA PHE A 364 23.94 -4.18 -25.25
C PHE A 364 23.16 -3.70 -26.48
N HIS A 365 22.86 -4.62 -27.39
CA HIS A 365 22.17 -4.33 -28.66
C HIS A 365 20.65 -4.27 -28.52
N GLY A 366 20.10 -4.91 -27.49
CA GLY A 366 18.68 -4.88 -27.20
C GLY A 366 18.37 -5.16 -25.74
N PHE A 367 17.11 -4.98 -25.38
CA PHE A 367 16.59 -5.21 -24.03
C PHE A 367 15.51 -6.29 -24.03
N ARG A 368 15.55 -7.15 -23.01
CA ARG A 368 14.37 -7.88 -22.55
C ARG A 368 13.83 -7.14 -21.32
N ILE A 369 12.63 -6.59 -21.45
CA ILE A 369 12.01 -5.81 -20.38
C ILE A 369 11.30 -6.77 -19.43
N ASP A 370 11.81 -6.88 -18.20
CA ASP A 370 11.19 -7.71 -17.19
C ASP A 370 9.81 -7.17 -16.80
N ASN A 371 8.81 -8.06 -16.74
CA ASN A 371 7.44 -7.74 -16.35
C ASN A 371 6.86 -6.47 -17.03
N CYS A 372 7.15 -6.29 -18.32
CA CYS A 372 6.74 -5.11 -19.10
C CYS A 372 5.23 -4.79 -19.01
N HIS A 373 4.38 -5.81 -18.88
CA HIS A 373 2.93 -5.66 -18.73
C HIS A 373 2.51 -4.96 -17.43
N SER A 374 3.39 -4.89 -16.43
CA SER A 374 3.18 -4.18 -15.15
C SER A 374 4.06 -2.92 -15.03
N THR A 375 4.75 -2.54 -16.10
CA THR A 375 5.48 -1.27 -16.20
C THR A 375 4.54 -0.20 -16.77
N PRO A 376 4.36 0.96 -16.11
CA PRO A 376 3.56 2.05 -16.67
C PRO A 376 4.06 2.49 -18.05
N LEU A 377 3.13 2.76 -18.98
CA LEU A 377 3.48 3.09 -20.36
C LEU A 377 4.40 4.32 -20.46
N HIS A 378 4.06 5.40 -19.76
CA HIS A 378 4.86 6.64 -19.75
C HIS A 378 6.29 6.42 -19.23
N LEU A 379 6.47 5.49 -18.29
CA LEU A 379 7.78 5.10 -17.80
C LEU A 379 8.56 4.33 -18.88
N ALA A 380 7.92 3.32 -19.48
CA ALA A 380 8.56 2.52 -20.53
C ALA A 380 8.96 3.38 -21.74
N GLU A 381 8.10 4.30 -22.18
CA GLU A 381 8.39 5.25 -23.25
C GLU A 381 9.64 6.10 -22.93
N TYR A 382 9.66 6.74 -21.76
CA TYR A 382 10.80 7.56 -21.35
C TYR A 382 12.10 6.77 -21.25
N MET A 383 12.07 5.57 -20.66
CA MET A 383 13.27 4.74 -20.51
C MET A 383 13.77 4.23 -21.86
N LEU A 384 12.86 3.85 -22.77
CA LEU A 384 13.23 3.44 -24.13
C LEU A 384 13.78 4.61 -24.96
N ASP A 385 13.24 5.82 -24.80
CA ASP A 385 13.78 7.01 -25.45
C ASP A 385 15.18 7.34 -24.93
N ALA A 386 15.40 7.26 -23.61
CA ALA A 386 16.72 7.42 -23.00
C ALA A 386 17.71 6.34 -23.49
N ALA A 387 17.24 5.11 -23.69
CA ALA A 387 18.07 4.04 -24.26
C ALA A 387 18.41 4.32 -25.74
N ARG A 388 17.42 4.72 -26.54
CA ARG A 388 17.57 5.01 -27.97
C ARG A 388 18.37 6.27 -28.26
N SER A 389 18.45 7.21 -27.32
CA SER A 389 19.35 8.36 -27.44
C SER A 389 20.83 7.94 -27.40
N VAL A 390 21.14 6.82 -26.74
CA VAL A 390 22.49 6.22 -26.69
C VAL A 390 22.69 5.23 -27.85
N ARG A 391 21.68 4.41 -28.14
CA ARG A 391 21.70 3.41 -29.20
C ARG A 391 20.44 3.50 -30.08
N PRO A 392 20.47 4.27 -31.18
CA PRO A 392 19.27 4.49 -32.02
C PRO A 392 18.61 3.20 -32.54
N ASN A 393 19.43 2.18 -32.84
CA ASN A 393 18.99 0.89 -33.35
C ASN A 393 18.74 -0.16 -32.25
N LEU A 394 18.43 0.27 -31.02
CA LEU A 394 18.12 -0.65 -29.92
C LEU A 394 16.94 -1.56 -30.30
N VAL A 395 17.13 -2.86 -30.09
CA VAL A 395 16.14 -3.91 -30.33
C VAL A 395 15.28 -4.15 -29.10
#